data_AF-Q0EWI7-F1
#
_entry.id   AF-Q0EWI7-F1
#
_cell.length_a   1.000
_cell.length_b   1.000
_cell.length_c   1.000
_cell.angle_alpha   90.00
_cell.angle_beta   90.00
_cell.angle_gamma   90.00
#
_symmetry.space_group_name_H-M   'P 1'
#
loop_
_entity.id
_entity.type
_entity.pdbx_description
1 polymer ?
#
loop_
_entity_poly.entity_id
_entity_poly.type
_entity_poly.pdbx_seq_one_letter_code
_entity_poly.pdbx_strand_id
1 'polypeptide(L)' 'MPKATNREPYQQSYYPPTPTGFTRYMRNSLPWQFIRFIVINVKMIKLMMKSQH' A
#
# COMPACT_ATOMS: atom_id res chain seq x y z
N MET A 1 30.13 35.47 -20.26
CA MET A 1 29.24 34.33 -20.58
C MET A 1 28.72 33.76 -19.27
N PRO A 2 27.43 33.94 -18.91
CA PRO A 2 26.91 33.36 -17.67
C PRO A 2 26.85 31.83 -17.82
N LYS A 3 27.38 31.10 -16.84
CA LYS A 3 27.37 29.63 -16.81
C LYS A 3 25.93 29.14 -16.68
N ALA A 4 25.42 28.48 -17.70
CA ALA A 4 24.15 27.76 -17.61
C ALA A 4 24.27 26.63 -16.58
N THR A 5 23.75 26.86 -15.38
CA THR A 5 23.48 25.80 -14.40
C THR A 5 22.25 25.04 -14.92
N ASN A 6 22.50 23.99 -15.71
CA ASN A 6 21.48 22.96 -15.94
C ASN A 6 21.54 22.03 -14.72
N ARG A 7 20.59 22.24 -13.80
CA ARG A 7 20.32 21.30 -12.71
C ARG A 7 19.80 20.02 -13.37
N GLU A 8 20.59 18.96 -13.33
CA GLU A 8 20.18 17.66 -13.89
C GLU A 8 18.84 17.22 -13.26
N PRO A 9 17.82 16.84 -14.06
CA PRO A 9 16.45 16.61 -13.57
C PRO A 9 16.24 15.25 -12.88
N TYR A 10 17.32 14.51 -12.60
CA TYR A 10 17.25 13.21 -11.95
C TYR A 10 18.12 13.21 -10.70
N GLN A 11 17.66 13.95 -9.69
CA GLN A 11 18.13 13.71 -8.34
C GLN A 11 17.80 12.26 -7.97
N GLN A 12 18.84 11.47 -7.72
CA GLN A 12 18.79 10.09 -7.22
C GLN A 12 18.14 9.96 -5.83
N SER A 13 17.63 11.06 -5.27
CA SER A 13 17.03 11.15 -3.94
C SER A 13 15.54 10.79 -3.91
N TYR A 14 14.89 10.53 -5.05
CA TYR A 14 13.55 9.93 -5.05
C TYR A 14 13.65 8.41 -4.82
N TYR A 15 14.18 8.02 -3.67
CA TYR A 15 14.03 6.65 -3.19
C TYR A 15 12.55 6.49 -2.82
N PRO A 16 11.83 5.49 -3.37
CA PRO A 16 10.48 5.21 -2.88
C PRO A 16 10.60 5.00 -1.37
N PRO A 17 9.72 5.60 -0.54
CA PRO A 17 9.76 5.41 0.89
C PRO A 17 9.75 3.91 1.13
N THR A 18 10.90 3.39 1.58
CA THR A 18 11.03 1.97 1.83
C THR A 18 9.96 1.63 2.84
N PRO A 19 9.12 0.61 2.57
CA PRO A 19 8.00 0.30 3.43
C PRO A 19 8.53 0.15 4.84
N THR A 20 8.10 1.05 5.71
CA THR A 20 8.57 1.15 7.08
C THR A 20 8.31 -0.21 7.74
N GLY A 21 9.11 -0.59 8.75
CA GLY A 21 8.99 -1.92 9.38
C GLY A 21 7.56 -2.30 9.76
N PHE A 22 6.73 -1.31 10.06
CA PHE A 22 5.29 -1.39 10.25
C PHE A 22 4.51 -1.92 9.03
N THR A 23 4.71 -1.36 7.84
CA THR A 23 4.07 -1.83 6.59
C THR A 23 4.48 -3.26 6.24
N ARG A 24 5.72 -3.65 6.57
CA ARG A 24 6.22 -5.03 6.40
C ARG A 24 5.60 -5.98 7.44
N TYR A 25 5.44 -5.54 8.68
CA TYR A 25 4.77 -6.31 9.74
C TYR A 25 3.31 -6.60 9.35
N MET A 26 2.57 -5.58 8.92
CA MET A 26 1.21 -5.74 8.40
C MET A 26 1.12 -6.70 7.20
N ARG A 27 2.20 -6.88 6.43
CA ARG A 27 2.22 -7.83 5.30
C ARG A 27 2.48 -9.28 5.73
N ASN A 28 3.25 -9.49 6.80
CA ASN A 28 3.70 -10.82 7.23
C ASN A 28 2.93 -11.40 8.43
N SER A 29 2.25 -10.57 9.22
CA SER A 29 1.60 -11.03 10.44
C SER A 29 0.43 -11.98 10.12
N LEU A 30 0.59 -13.26 10.41
CA LEU A 30 -0.45 -14.29 10.27
C LEU A 30 -1.78 -13.93 10.98
N PRO A 31 -1.78 -13.34 12.20
CA PRO A 31 -3.04 -12.90 12.82
C PRO A 31 -3.77 -11.83 11.99
N TRP A 32 -3.03 -10.88 11.41
CA TRP A 32 -3.61 -9.84 10.57
C TRP A 32 -4.10 -10.36 9.22
N GLN A 33 -3.40 -11.33 8.64
CA GLN A 33 -3.84 -12.02 7.43
C GLN A 33 -5.19 -12.74 7.67
N PHE A 34 -5.35 -13.38 8.84
CA PHE A 34 -6.60 -14.04 9.22
C PHE A 34 -7.75 -13.03 9.43
N ILE A 35 -7.50 -11.92 10.12
CA ILE A 35 -8.49 -10.84 10.29
C ILE A 35 -8.92 -10.28 8.92
N ARG A 36 -7.96 -10.00 8.03
CA ARG A 36 -8.26 -9.49 6.68
C ARG A 36 -9.06 -10.49 5.86
N PHE A 37 -8.76 -11.79 5.97
CA PHE A 37 -9.53 -12.86 5.34
C PHE A 37 -10.98 -12.85 5.83
N ILE A 38 -11.22 -12.83 7.15
CA ILE A 38 -12.58 -12.78 7.72
C ILE A 38 -13.33 -11.54 7.23
N VAL A 39 -12.73 -10.35 7.31
CA VAL A 39 -13.38 -9.09 6.91
C VAL A 39 -13.82 -9.12 5.44
N ILE A 40 -12.98 -9.65 4.54
CA ILE A 40 -13.33 -9.78 3.13
C ILE A 40 -14.50 -10.76 2.95
N ASN A 41 -14.42 -11.95 3.55
CA ASN A 41 -15.48 -12.96 3.45
C ASN A 41 -16.83 -12.42 3.98
N VAL A 42 -16.82 -11.75 5.14
CA VAL A 42 -18.02 -11.13 5.72
C VAL A 42 -18.59 -10.04 4.82
N LYS A 43 -17.75 -9.18 4.23
CA LYS A 43 -18.20 -8.14 3.28
C LYS A 43 -18.83 -8.75 2.02
N MET A 44 -18.24 -9.80 1.47
CA MET A 44 -18.77 -10.48 0.28
C MET A 44 -20.13 -11.11 0.58
N ILE A 45 -20.26 -11.82 1.70
CA ILE A 45 -21.53 -12.41 2.14
C ILE A 45 -22.58 -11.31 2.36
N LYS A 46 -22.23 -10.24 3.07
CA LYS A 46 -23.14 -9.10 3.31
C LYS A 46 -23.60 -8.45 2.00
N LEU A 47 -22.71 -8.31 1.03
CA LEU A 47 -23.03 -7.77 -0.30
C LEU A 47 -24.00 -8.70 -1.05
N MET A 48 -23.70 -10.00 -1.08
CA MET A 48 -24.55 -11.01 -1.71
C MET A 48 -25.96 -11.04 -1.09
N MET A 49 -26.05 -11.02 0.24
CA MET A 49 -27.33 -10.95 0.96
C MET A 49 -28.12 -9.68 0.60
N LYS A 50 -27.44 -8.53 0.47
CA LYS A 50 -28.10 -7.27 0.10
C LYS A 50 -28.55 -7.24 -1.36
N SER A 51 -27.89 -7.99 -2.26
CA SER A 51 -28.31 -8.11 -3.67
C SER A 51 -29.50 -9.04 -3.90
N GLN A 52 -29.87 -9.88 -2.92
CA GLN A 52 -30.99 -10.82 -3.04
C GLN A 52 -32.34 -10.23 -2.60
N HIS A 53 -32.45 -8.91 -2.42
CA HIS A 53 -33.71 -8.21 -2.11
C HIS A 53 -33.96 -7.09 -3.12
#